data_AF-A0A098M5Z8-F1
#
_entry.id   AF-A0A098M5Z8-F1
#
_cell.length_a   1.000
_cell.length_b   1.000
_cell.length_c   1.000
_cell.angle_alpha   90.00
_cell.angle_beta   90.00
_cell.angle_gamma   90.00
#
_symmetry.space_group_name_H-M   'P 1'
#
loop_
_entity.id
_entity.type
_entity.pdbx_description
1 polymer ?
#
loop_
_entity_poly.entity_id
_entity_poly.type
_entity_poly.pdbx_seq_one_letter_code
_entity_poly.pdbx_strand_id
1 'polypeptide(L)'
;MGIIRKQLFLTLVLLIGGFQQPGYCSAVSTDKSDHKSSLFALLYPYVNAAITEYYGRPKQYMNEEITKVRHVGGNQTKYHYFVDVKLDTFEHAHNPPYGQDLLTFEVKLGKATLVAYDHKGDAWEEKIKIFKKTVLQDIEKTFALDFTHYRKYDYGLLFQEAQHNAEMKPLLDISDNIMNNSLRVKGAYVNVTAPWVFLRNNEGYIVYKKTDGMNVVIRVVKIAGVWSIMGEVSKQGVQMKPELLWYMQAL
;
A
#
# COMPACT_ATOMS: atom_id res chain seq x y z
N MET A 1 -69.88 -25.21 -69.93
CA MET A 1 -70.48 -25.52 -68.61
C MET A 1 -69.89 -26.84 -68.15
N GLY A 2 -69.25 -26.89 -66.98
CA GLY A 2 -68.95 -28.15 -66.29
C GLY A 2 -67.53 -28.72 -66.44
N ILE A 3 -66.83 -28.69 -65.32
CA ILE A 3 -65.49 -29.19 -64.97
C ILE A 3 -65.44 -30.72 -64.91
N ILE A 4 -64.40 -31.39 -65.43
CA ILE A 4 -63.91 -32.68 -64.89
C ILE A 4 -62.36 -32.72 -64.86
N ARG A 5 -61.89 -33.13 -63.68
CA ARG A 5 -60.54 -33.17 -63.10
C ARG A 5 -59.52 -34.02 -63.86
N LYS A 6 -58.28 -33.52 -64.01
CA LYS A 6 -57.08 -34.35 -63.98
C LYS A 6 -56.40 -34.15 -62.63
N GLN A 7 -56.28 -35.23 -61.87
CA GLN A 7 -55.49 -35.29 -60.66
C GLN A 7 -54.02 -35.12 -61.02
N LEU A 8 -53.33 -34.22 -60.30
CA LEU A 8 -51.87 -34.25 -60.20
C LEU A 8 -51.51 -33.96 -58.75
N PHE A 9 -50.85 -34.93 -58.14
CA PHE A 9 -50.18 -34.83 -56.85
C PHE A 9 -49.19 -33.65 -56.87
N LEU A 10 -49.27 -32.75 -55.89
CA LEU A 10 -48.16 -31.88 -55.57
C LEU A 10 -47.85 -32.01 -54.08
N THR A 11 -46.68 -32.58 -53.84
CA THR A 11 -46.01 -32.82 -52.57
C THR A 11 -45.84 -31.50 -51.81
N LEU A 12 -46.46 -31.38 -50.64
CA LEU A 12 -46.22 -30.26 -49.72
C LEU A 12 -44.89 -30.51 -49.00
N VAL A 13 -43.83 -29.84 -49.46
CA VAL A 13 -42.57 -29.75 -48.72
C VAL A 13 -42.79 -28.81 -47.53
N LEU A 14 -42.78 -29.37 -46.32
CA LEU A 14 -42.72 -28.60 -45.07
C LEU A 14 -41.33 -27.93 -44.99
N LEU A 15 -41.26 -26.68 -45.46
CA LEU A 15 -40.18 -25.77 -45.10
C LEU A 15 -40.41 -25.32 -43.66
N ILE A 16 -39.84 -26.05 -42.71
CA ILE A 16 -39.64 -25.56 -41.35
C ILE A 16 -38.55 -24.50 -41.43
N GLY A 17 -38.94 -23.29 -41.82
CA GLY A 17 -38.15 -22.10 -41.57
C GLY A 17 -38.06 -21.91 -40.07
N GLY A 18 -36.97 -22.38 -39.47
CA GLY A 18 -36.61 -22.04 -38.11
C GLY A 18 -36.37 -20.54 -38.03
N PHE A 19 -37.42 -19.77 -37.74
CA PHE A 19 -37.27 -18.45 -37.15
C PHE A 19 -36.65 -18.66 -35.76
N GLN A 20 -35.33 -18.64 -35.69
CA GLN A 20 -34.67 -18.33 -34.43
C GLN A 20 -35.09 -16.91 -34.08
N GLN A 21 -35.99 -16.78 -33.10
CA GLN A 21 -36.21 -15.48 -32.49
C GLN A 21 -34.84 -14.98 -32.00
N PRO A 22 -34.46 -13.72 -32.28
CA PRO A 22 -33.27 -13.17 -31.64
C PRO A 22 -33.47 -13.34 -30.15
N GLY A 23 -32.59 -14.11 -29.51
CA GLY A 23 -32.63 -14.30 -28.07
C GLY A 23 -32.70 -12.93 -27.43
N TYR A 24 -33.80 -12.65 -26.74
CA TYR A 24 -33.89 -11.48 -25.89
C TYR A 24 -32.76 -11.61 -24.87
N CYS A 25 -31.68 -10.87 -25.09
CA CYS A 25 -30.71 -10.62 -24.05
C CYS A 25 -31.43 -9.73 -23.06
N SER A 26 -32.07 -10.33 -22.06
CA SER A 26 -32.57 -9.59 -20.92
C SER A 26 -31.39 -8.86 -20.32
N ALA A 27 -31.43 -7.53 -20.34
CA ALA A 27 -30.49 -6.73 -19.56
C ALA A 27 -30.64 -7.18 -18.11
N VAL A 28 -29.59 -7.81 -17.56
CA VAL A 28 -29.48 -7.99 -16.11
C VAL A 28 -29.56 -6.59 -15.52
N SER A 29 -30.53 -6.36 -14.64
CA SER A 29 -30.61 -5.10 -13.89
C SER A 29 -29.29 -4.94 -13.12
N THR A 30 -28.42 -4.05 -13.58
CA THR A 30 -27.19 -3.72 -12.87
C THR A 30 -27.57 -3.18 -11.51
N ASP A 31 -27.14 -3.85 -10.45
CA ASP A 31 -27.31 -3.35 -9.10
C ASP A 31 -26.51 -2.04 -8.98
N LYS A 32 -26.93 -1.11 -8.12
CA LYS A 32 -26.16 0.14 -7.86
C LYS A 32 -24.73 -0.16 -7.41
N SER A 33 -24.52 -1.34 -6.83
CA SER A 33 -23.21 -1.91 -6.50
C SER A 33 -22.28 -2.01 -7.73
N ASP A 34 -22.78 -2.49 -8.86
CA ASP A 34 -21.98 -2.79 -10.05
C ASP A 34 -21.37 -1.53 -10.69
N HIS A 35 -22.07 -0.39 -10.59
CA HIS A 35 -21.58 0.90 -11.12
C HIS A 35 -20.44 1.47 -10.27
N LYS A 36 -20.51 1.33 -8.94
CA LYS A 36 -19.45 1.78 -8.04
C LYS A 36 -18.19 0.94 -8.18
N SER A 37 -18.34 -0.38 -8.29
CA SER A 37 -17.20 -1.29 -8.52
C SER A 37 -16.52 -1.00 -9.87
N SER A 38 -17.30 -0.73 -10.92
CA SER A 38 -16.75 -0.33 -12.22
C SER A 38 -15.98 1.00 -12.15
N LEU A 39 -16.51 2.00 -11.42
CA LEU A 39 -15.82 3.26 -11.21
C LEU A 39 -14.53 3.08 -10.40
N PHE A 40 -14.55 2.25 -9.35
CA PHE A 40 -13.35 1.93 -8.59
C PHE A 40 -12.28 1.26 -9.47
N ALA A 41 -12.67 0.31 -10.32
CA ALA A 41 -11.74 -0.35 -11.25
C ALA A 41 -11.02 0.65 -12.17
N LEU A 42 -11.69 1.73 -12.58
CA LEU A 42 -11.08 2.82 -13.36
C LEU A 42 -10.15 3.70 -12.52
N LEU A 43 -10.44 3.86 -11.22
CA LEU A 43 -9.63 4.65 -10.29
C LEU A 43 -8.46 3.86 -9.69
N TYR A 44 -8.47 2.53 -9.77
CA TYR A 44 -7.47 1.63 -9.20
C TYR A 44 -6.00 2.06 -9.37
N PRO A 45 -5.51 2.41 -10.59
CA PRO A 45 -4.12 2.86 -10.74
C PRO A 45 -3.84 4.18 -10.00
N TYR A 46 -4.81 5.08 -9.91
CA TYR A 46 -4.67 6.36 -9.20
C TYR A 46 -4.72 6.18 -7.68
N VAL A 47 -5.54 5.24 -7.19
CA VAL A 47 -5.58 4.83 -5.78
C VAL A 47 -4.23 4.23 -5.37
N ASN A 48 -3.68 3.29 -6.15
CA ASN A 48 -2.37 2.70 -5.88
C ASN A 48 -1.25 3.75 -5.85
N ALA A 49 -1.26 4.68 -6.81
CA ALA A 49 -0.30 5.77 -6.85
C ALA A 49 -0.40 6.67 -5.62
N ALA A 50 -1.63 7.07 -5.23
CA ALA A 50 -1.88 7.90 -4.06
C ALA A 50 -1.43 7.23 -2.74
N ILE A 51 -1.73 5.94 -2.56
CA ILE A 51 -1.29 5.17 -1.38
C ILE A 51 0.24 5.08 -1.35
N THR A 52 0.86 4.78 -2.51
CA THR A 52 2.32 4.68 -2.62
C THR A 52 3.00 6.02 -2.32
N GLU A 53 2.41 7.13 -2.77
CA GLU A 53 2.91 8.47 -2.48
C GLU A 53 2.79 8.80 -0.99
N TYR A 54 1.64 8.50 -0.36
CA TYR A 54 1.39 8.78 1.05
C TYR A 54 2.32 7.99 1.98
N TYR A 55 2.44 6.67 1.78
CA TYR A 55 3.26 5.80 2.63
C TYR A 55 4.72 5.71 2.19
N GLY A 56 5.06 6.30 1.04
CA GLY A 56 6.35 6.13 0.36
C GLY A 56 6.53 4.76 -0.31
N ARG A 57 5.70 3.77 0.02
CA ARG A 57 5.74 2.38 -0.48
C ARG A 57 4.35 1.85 -0.85
N PRO A 58 4.25 0.86 -1.76
CA PRO A 58 3.00 0.17 -1.99
C PRO A 58 2.48 -0.47 -0.69
N LYS A 59 1.19 -0.35 -0.44
CA LYS A 59 0.52 -0.95 0.72
C LYS A 59 -0.73 -1.69 0.26
N GLN A 60 -1.02 -2.82 0.91
CA GLN A 60 -2.22 -3.58 0.63
C GLN A 60 -3.43 -2.89 1.27
N TYR A 61 -4.59 -3.05 0.66
CA TYR A 61 -5.85 -2.51 1.17
C TYR A 61 -7.04 -3.42 0.83
N MET A 62 -8.13 -3.19 1.53
CA MET A 62 -9.41 -3.89 1.37
C MET A 62 -10.58 -2.96 1.72
N ASN A 63 -11.80 -3.48 1.60
CA ASN A 63 -13.04 -2.78 1.95
C ASN A 63 -13.20 -1.44 1.20
N GLU A 64 -12.78 -1.43 -0.06
CA GLU A 64 -12.91 -0.25 -0.91
C GLU A 64 -14.37 0.14 -1.14
N GLU A 65 -14.66 1.43 -1.02
CA GLU A 65 -15.99 1.97 -1.20
C GLU A 65 -15.94 3.33 -1.89
N ILE A 66 -16.68 3.48 -2.99
CA ILE A 66 -17.03 4.81 -3.51
C ILE A 66 -18.13 5.39 -2.60
N THR A 67 -17.73 6.27 -1.69
CA THR A 67 -18.65 6.87 -0.71
C THR A 67 -19.44 8.03 -1.29
N LYS A 68 -18.85 8.78 -2.24
CA LYS A 68 -19.48 9.96 -2.83
C LYS A 68 -19.06 10.19 -4.27
N VAL A 69 -20.00 10.64 -5.10
CA VAL A 69 -19.74 11.15 -6.46
C VAL A 69 -20.48 12.48 -6.61
N ARG A 70 -19.76 13.55 -6.96
CA ARG A 70 -20.30 14.90 -7.14
C ARG A 70 -19.98 15.40 -8.53
N HIS A 71 -20.99 15.73 -9.33
CA HIS A 71 -20.78 16.40 -10.62
C HIS A 71 -20.49 17.89 -10.40
N VAL A 72 -19.53 18.43 -11.13
CA VAL A 72 -19.27 19.88 -11.18
C VAL A 72 -20.10 20.45 -12.34
N GLY A 73 -21.29 20.95 -12.00
CA GLY A 73 -22.27 21.47 -12.95
C GLY A 73 -21.76 22.64 -13.81
N GLY A 74 -22.30 22.74 -15.03
CA GLY A 74 -21.98 23.80 -16.01
C GLY A 74 -22.07 23.29 -17.46
N ASN A 75 -22.46 24.15 -18.40
CA ASN A 75 -22.68 23.78 -19.81
C ASN A 75 -21.42 23.28 -20.56
N GLN A 76 -20.24 23.29 -19.95
CA GLN A 76 -18.96 22.90 -20.56
C GLN A 76 -18.26 21.71 -19.88
N THR A 77 -18.82 21.11 -18.83
CA THR A 77 -18.12 20.11 -17.99
C THR A 77 -18.90 18.80 -17.85
N LYS A 78 -19.33 18.22 -18.98
CA LYS A 78 -20.12 16.97 -19.00
C LYS A 78 -19.48 15.81 -18.23
N TYR A 79 -18.15 15.74 -18.20
CA TYR A 79 -17.39 14.65 -17.58
C TYR A 79 -16.45 15.17 -16.49
N HIS A 80 -16.98 15.98 -15.55
CA HIS A 80 -16.19 16.55 -14.46
C HIS A 80 -16.82 16.19 -13.11
N TYR A 81 -16.12 15.39 -12.32
CA TYR A 81 -16.62 14.87 -11.05
C TYR A 81 -15.58 14.99 -9.94
N PHE A 82 -16.05 15.06 -8.70
CA PHE A 82 -15.27 14.67 -7.53
C PHE A 82 -15.77 13.31 -7.03
N VAL A 83 -14.84 12.39 -6.80
CA VAL A 83 -15.13 11.04 -6.32
C VAL A 83 -14.37 10.80 -5.02
N ASP A 84 -15.10 10.44 -3.97
CA ASP A 84 -14.52 10.10 -2.67
C ASP A 84 -14.44 8.56 -2.56
N VAL A 85 -13.24 8.05 -2.29
CA VAL A 85 -12.91 6.62 -2.17
C VAL A 85 -12.44 6.37 -0.74
N LYS A 86 -13.12 5.47 -0.04
CA LYS A 86 -12.71 4.98 1.27
C LYS A 86 -12.10 3.59 1.13
N LEU A 87 -11.05 3.28 1.88
CA LEU A 87 -10.45 1.94 1.94
C LEU A 87 -9.72 1.74 3.27
N ASP A 88 -9.49 0.49 3.64
CA ASP A 88 -8.69 0.12 4.81
C ASP A 88 -7.33 -0.43 4.37
N THR A 89 -6.23 0.26 4.68
CA THR A 89 -4.85 -0.20 4.45
C THR A 89 -4.31 -1.03 5.60
N PHE A 90 -3.39 -1.94 5.27
CA PHE A 90 -2.72 -2.81 6.25
C PHE A 90 -1.32 -3.20 5.78
N GLU A 91 -0.48 -3.59 6.72
CA GLU A 91 0.91 -3.96 6.44
C GLU A 91 1.09 -5.46 6.16
N HIS A 92 0.28 -6.31 6.78
CA HIS A 92 0.33 -7.77 6.64
C HIS A 92 -1.08 -8.36 6.60
N ALA A 93 -1.23 -9.57 6.03
CA ALA A 93 -2.50 -10.24 5.78
C ALA A 93 -3.46 -10.16 6.99
N HIS A 94 -4.37 -9.19 6.93
CA HIS A 94 -5.53 -8.98 7.81
C HIS A 94 -5.22 -8.84 9.31
N ASN A 95 -4.09 -8.22 9.69
CA ASN A 95 -3.81 -7.89 11.08
C ASN A 95 -3.50 -6.39 11.26
N PRO A 96 -3.85 -5.78 12.42
CA PRO A 96 -3.46 -4.41 12.76
C PRO A 96 -1.95 -4.18 12.63
N PRO A 97 -1.45 -2.96 12.39
CA PRO A 97 -2.22 -1.71 12.37
C PRO A 97 -3.01 -1.53 11.07
N TYR A 98 -4.26 -1.09 11.22
CA TYR A 98 -5.11 -0.68 10.11
C TYR A 98 -5.08 0.83 9.93
N GLY A 99 -5.01 1.27 8.69
CA GLY A 99 -5.25 2.65 8.29
C GLY A 99 -6.61 2.76 7.61
N GLN A 100 -7.44 3.70 8.01
CA GLN A 100 -8.62 4.08 7.24
C GLN A 100 -8.27 5.29 6.38
N ASP A 101 -8.26 5.11 5.07
CA ASP A 101 -7.88 6.13 4.12
C ASP A 101 -9.10 6.63 3.34
N LEU A 102 -9.23 7.95 3.24
CA LEU A 102 -10.24 8.63 2.47
C LEU A 102 -9.56 9.52 1.42
N LEU A 103 -9.69 9.12 0.16
CA LEU A 103 -9.09 9.78 -0.99
C LEU A 103 -10.18 10.52 -1.77
N THR A 104 -9.96 11.79 -2.11
CA THR A 104 -10.81 12.51 -3.06
C THR A 104 -10.07 12.70 -4.36
N PHE A 105 -10.68 12.25 -5.45
CA PHE A 105 -10.20 12.44 -6.82
C PHE A 105 -11.05 13.46 -7.57
N GLU A 106 -10.39 14.40 -8.25
CA GLU A 106 -11.00 15.14 -9.36
C GLU A 106 -10.89 14.27 -10.62
N VAL A 107 -12.03 13.89 -11.19
CA VAL A 107 -12.14 13.03 -12.35
C VAL A 107 -12.64 13.84 -13.54
N LYS A 108 -11.80 13.90 -14.58
CA LYS A 108 -12.08 14.47 -15.90
C LYS A 108 -12.01 13.37 -16.95
N LEU A 109 -12.46 13.65 -18.17
CA LEU A 109 -12.38 12.68 -19.26
C LEU A 109 -10.94 12.17 -19.43
N GLY A 110 -10.74 10.87 -19.22
CA GLY A 110 -9.45 10.20 -19.38
C GLY A 110 -8.42 10.43 -18.27
N LYS A 111 -8.74 11.16 -17.19
CA LYS A 111 -7.80 11.47 -16.12
C LYS A 111 -8.46 11.59 -14.76
N ALA A 112 -7.84 11.00 -13.73
CA ALA A 112 -8.12 11.31 -12.33
C ALA A 112 -6.90 11.99 -11.68
N THR A 113 -7.14 12.92 -10.77
CA THR A 113 -6.10 13.61 -10.00
C THR A 113 -6.49 13.59 -8.53
N LEU A 114 -5.58 13.16 -7.66
CA LEU A 114 -5.79 13.23 -6.21
C LEU A 114 -5.84 14.70 -5.79
N VAL A 115 -6.87 15.10 -5.05
CA VAL A 115 -7.01 16.47 -4.52
C VAL A 115 -7.06 16.51 -2.99
N ALA A 116 -7.37 15.40 -2.34
CA ALA A 116 -7.28 15.25 -0.90
C ALA A 116 -6.98 13.80 -0.52
N TYR A 117 -6.19 13.63 0.54
CA TYR A 117 -5.91 12.36 1.18
C TYR A 117 -6.03 12.58 2.68
N ASP A 118 -6.98 11.91 3.32
CA ASP A 118 -7.16 11.90 4.77
C ASP A 118 -6.90 10.49 5.29
N HIS A 119 -6.03 10.39 6.30
CA HIS A 119 -5.60 9.12 6.87
C HIS A 119 -5.93 9.08 8.35
N LYS A 120 -6.54 7.97 8.78
CA LYS A 120 -6.83 7.70 10.18
C LYS A 120 -6.33 6.32 10.58
N GLY A 121 -5.16 6.29 11.21
CA GLY A 121 -4.61 5.09 11.84
C GLY A 121 -5.42 4.62 13.05
N ASP A 122 -5.29 3.34 13.37
CA ASP A 122 -5.85 2.74 14.57
C ASP A 122 -4.98 2.98 15.83
N ALA A 123 -5.41 2.42 16.96
CA ALA A 123 -4.67 2.52 18.22
C ALA A 123 -3.28 1.85 18.16
N TRP A 124 -3.11 0.84 17.29
CA TRP A 124 -1.83 0.16 17.12
C TRP A 124 -0.83 1.02 16.34
N GLU A 125 -1.30 1.74 15.33
CA GLU A 125 -0.44 2.66 14.57
C GLU A 125 0.15 3.75 15.48
N GLU A 126 -0.70 4.39 16.30
CA GLU A 126 -0.22 5.40 17.25
C GLU A 126 0.70 4.78 18.32
N LYS A 127 0.40 3.56 18.81
CA LYS A 127 1.28 2.85 19.73
C LYS A 127 2.65 2.56 19.13
N ILE A 128 2.71 2.07 17.90
CA ILE A 128 3.96 1.82 17.17
C ILE A 128 4.73 3.12 16.97
N LYS A 129 4.04 4.20 16.57
CA LYS A 129 4.66 5.52 16.38
C LYS A 129 5.27 6.07 17.67
N ILE A 130 4.56 6.00 18.79
CA ILE A 130 5.07 6.41 20.11
C ILE A 130 6.26 5.53 20.51
N PHE A 131 6.16 4.21 20.33
CA PHE A 131 7.25 3.28 20.64
C PHE A 131 8.51 3.62 19.84
N LYS A 132 8.39 3.71 18.51
CA LYS A 132 9.49 4.02 17.59
C LYS A 132 10.13 5.37 17.91
N LYS A 133 9.30 6.39 18.19
CA LYS A 133 9.77 7.72 18.60
C LYS A 133 10.58 7.64 19.89
N THR A 134 10.09 6.91 20.90
CA THR A 134 10.77 6.75 22.18
C THR A 134 12.11 6.05 22.03
N VAL A 135 12.17 4.97 21.24
CA VAL A 135 13.42 4.26 20.94
C VAL A 135 14.43 5.19 20.26
N LEU A 136 14.01 5.92 19.23
CA LEU A 136 14.90 6.82 18.49
C LEU A 136 15.44 7.94 19.39
N GLN A 137 14.58 8.57 20.19
CA GLN A 137 14.98 9.62 21.13
C GLN A 137 15.98 9.12 22.17
N ASP A 138 15.80 7.89 22.67
CA ASP A 138 16.76 7.29 23.60
C ASP A 138 18.13 7.04 22.93
N ILE A 139 18.15 6.59 21.68
CA ILE A 139 19.39 6.41 20.90
C ILE A 139 20.07 7.76 20.67
N GLU A 140 19.34 8.77 20.17
CA GLU A 140 19.85 10.13 19.93
C GLU A 140 20.49 10.70 21.19
N LYS A 141 19.79 10.61 22.33
CA LYS A 141 20.29 11.07 23.63
C LYS A 141 21.53 10.29 24.09
N THR A 142 21.54 8.96 23.93
CA THR A 142 22.64 8.09 24.39
C THR A 142 23.95 8.38 23.66
N PHE A 143 23.87 8.74 22.39
CA PHE A 143 25.03 9.00 21.54
C PHE A 143 25.28 10.47 21.22
N ALA A 144 24.44 11.38 21.74
CA ALA A 144 24.43 12.79 21.37
C ALA A 144 24.39 13.00 19.85
N LEU A 145 23.52 12.25 19.18
CA LEU A 145 23.31 12.30 17.73
C LEU A 145 22.10 13.17 17.40
N ASP A 146 22.16 13.80 16.23
CA ASP A 146 21.05 14.56 15.63
C ASP A 146 20.84 14.08 14.19
N PHE A 147 19.67 13.50 13.94
CA PHE A 147 19.28 12.99 12.64
C PHE A 147 18.42 13.96 11.82
N THR A 148 18.18 15.18 12.28
CA THR A 148 17.27 16.16 11.65
C THR A 148 17.62 16.44 10.19
N HIS A 149 18.90 16.39 9.83
CA HIS A 149 19.39 16.66 8.47
C HIS A 149 19.78 15.40 7.70
N TYR A 150 19.30 14.22 8.12
CA TYR A 150 19.50 12.96 7.42
C TYR A 150 18.22 12.52 6.74
N ARG A 151 18.34 11.90 5.56
CA ARG A 151 17.24 11.15 4.98
C ARG A 151 17.08 9.86 5.79
N LYS A 152 15.92 9.71 6.41
CA LYS A 152 15.55 8.51 7.19
C LYS A 152 14.91 7.46 6.27
N TYR A 153 15.33 6.22 6.45
CA TYR A 153 14.70 5.04 5.89
C TYR A 153 14.33 4.12 7.05
N ASP A 154 13.05 3.78 7.17
CA ASP A 154 12.67 2.55 7.86
C ASP A 154 12.95 1.34 6.96
N TYR A 155 12.76 0.15 7.52
CA TYR A 155 13.05 -1.09 6.82
C TYR A 155 12.26 -1.23 5.51
N GLY A 156 10.96 -0.87 5.50
CA GLY A 156 10.13 -0.98 4.30
C GLY A 156 10.54 0.00 3.20
N LEU A 157 10.85 1.25 3.57
CA LEU A 157 11.36 2.24 2.62
C LEU A 157 12.74 1.84 2.08
N LEU A 158 13.61 1.31 2.93
CA LEU A 158 14.92 0.81 2.51
C LEU A 158 14.77 -0.37 1.54
N PHE A 159 13.90 -1.32 1.86
CA PHE A 159 13.64 -2.49 1.03
C PHE A 159 13.18 -2.09 -0.37
N GLN A 160 12.23 -1.15 -0.46
CA GLN A 160 11.72 -0.65 -1.73
C GLN A 160 12.78 0.13 -2.51
N GLU A 161 13.52 1.03 -1.86
CA GLU A 161 14.59 1.79 -2.53
C GLU A 161 15.65 0.82 -3.09
N ALA A 162 15.99 -0.25 -2.36
CA ALA A 162 16.91 -1.28 -2.83
C ALA A 162 16.41 -2.10 -4.04
N GLN A 163 15.09 -2.14 -4.30
CA GLN A 163 14.56 -2.77 -5.52
C GLN A 163 14.90 -1.97 -6.79
N HIS A 164 15.06 -0.65 -6.66
CA HIS A 164 15.27 0.25 -7.80
C HIS A 164 16.68 0.88 -7.82
N ASN A 165 17.40 0.81 -6.69
CA ASN A 165 18.73 1.35 -6.52
C ASN A 165 19.67 0.28 -5.93
N ALA A 166 20.49 -0.32 -6.80
CA ALA A 166 21.44 -1.36 -6.41
C ALA A 166 22.45 -0.89 -5.35
N GLU A 167 22.72 0.42 -5.26
CA GLU A 167 23.62 0.97 -4.24
C GLU A 167 23.05 0.81 -2.82
N MET A 168 21.72 0.70 -2.65
CA MET A 168 21.12 0.54 -1.32
C MET A 168 21.15 -0.90 -0.82
N LYS A 169 21.44 -1.87 -1.69
CA LYS A 169 21.43 -3.29 -1.34
C LYS A 169 22.35 -3.65 -0.16
N PRO A 170 23.59 -3.14 -0.05
CA PRO A 170 24.43 -3.41 1.12
C PRO A 170 23.81 -2.93 2.44
N LEU A 171 23.08 -1.81 2.43
CA LEU A 171 22.41 -1.30 3.63
C LEU A 171 21.22 -2.18 4.03
N LEU A 172 20.48 -2.69 3.03
CA LEU A 172 19.42 -3.67 3.26
C LEU A 172 20.01 -4.98 3.81
N ASP A 173 21.07 -5.50 3.22
CA ASP A 173 21.72 -6.75 3.67
C ASP A 173 22.22 -6.64 5.13
N ILE A 174 22.77 -5.48 5.52
CA ILE A 174 23.15 -5.21 6.92
C ILE A 174 21.90 -5.19 7.81
N SER A 175 20.83 -4.55 7.37
CA SER A 175 19.58 -4.46 8.11
C SER A 175 18.92 -5.83 8.30
N ASP A 176 18.93 -6.68 7.28
CA ASP A 176 18.48 -8.08 7.34
C ASP A 176 19.32 -8.90 8.32
N ASN A 177 20.64 -8.71 8.31
CA ASN A 177 21.52 -9.39 9.26
C ASN A 177 21.18 -9.00 10.71
N ILE A 178 20.93 -7.72 10.97
CA ILE A 178 20.51 -7.22 12.29
C ILE A 178 19.18 -7.85 12.70
N MET A 179 18.18 -7.83 11.82
CA MET A 179 16.86 -8.42 12.06
C MET A 179 16.94 -9.90 12.43
N ASN A 180 17.76 -10.67 11.70
CA ASN A 180 17.82 -12.12 11.86
C ASN A 180 18.75 -12.59 13.00
N ASN A 181 19.83 -11.84 13.28
CA ASN A 181 20.87 -12.30 14.21
C ASN A 181 20.94 -11.48 15.51
N SER A 182 20.63 -10.19 15.46
CA SER A 182 20.75 -9.28 16.61
C SER A 182 19.44 -9.07 17.35
N LEU A 183 18.30 -9.10 16.65
CA LEU A 183 16.98 -8.85 17.22
C LEU A 183 16.28 -10.18 17.55
N ARG A 184 16.76 -10.87 18.59
CA ARG A 184 16.16 -12.14 19.03
C ARG A 184 14.84 -11.89 19.74
N VAL A 185 13.75 -12.20 19.05
CA VAL A 185 12.39 -12.11 19.58
C VAL A 185 11.90 -13.47 20.09
N LYS A 186 11.28 -13.47 21.27
CA LYS A 186 10.52 -14.61 21.79
C LYS A 186 9.19 -14.12 22.37
N GLY A 187 8.12 -14.84 22.08
CA GLY A 187 6.78 -14.58 22.62
C GLY A 187 5.89 -13.74 21.71
N ALA A 188 4.67 -13.48 22.18
CA ALA A 188 3.64 -12.76 21.42
C ALA A 188 3.91 -11.25 21.34
N TYR A 189 4.65 -10.71 22.32
CA TYR A 189 4.98 -9.30 22.42
C TYR A 189 6.49 -9.06 22.38
N VAL A 190 6.87 -7.94 21.77
CA VAL A 190 8.25 -7.54 21.53
C VAL A 190 8.49 -6.11 21.99
N ASN A 191 9.75 -5.84 22.29
CA ASN A 191 10.25 -4.54 22.72
C ASN A 191 11.37 -4.04 21.81
N VAL A 192 11.34 -4.44 20.54
CA VAL A 192 12.31 -4.08 19.51
C VAL A 192 11.60 -3.70 18.22
N THR A 193 12.29 -2.91 17.40
CA THR A 193 11.88 -2.52 16.05
C THR A 193 13.02 -2.79 15.09
N ALA A 194 12.71 -2.87 13.81
CA ALA A 194 13.69 -2.94 12.75
C ALA A 194 14.64 -1.74 12.80
N PRO A 195 15.89 -1.92 12.30
CA PRO A 195 16.86 -0.85 12.24
C PRO A 195 16.37 0.30 11.36
N TRP A 196 16.76 1.52 11.72
CA TRP A 196 16.62 2.69 10.86
C TRP A 196 17.95 3.02 10.21
N VAL A 197 17.88 3.45 8.96
CA VAL A 197 19.03 3.95 8.21
C VAL A 197 18.88 5.46 8.02
N PHE A 198 19.93 6.19 8.36
CA PHE A 198 20.01 7.65 8.24
C PHE A 198 21.16 8.00 7.32
N LEU A 199 20.87 8.55 6.13
CA LEU A 199 21.88 8.85 5.12
C LEU A 199 22.00 10.35 4.89
N ARG A 200 23.24 10.82 4.71
CA ARG A 200 23.57 12.18 4.29
C ARG A 200 24.85 12.16 3.46
N ASN A 201 24.73 12.48 2.18
CA ASN A 201 25.83 12.39 1.21
C ASN A 201 26.42 10.97 1.17
N ASN A 202 27.73 10.83 1.38
CA ASN A 202 28.46 9.56 1.38
C ASN A 202 28.68 8.99 2.79
N GLU A 203 27.91 9.45 3.78
CA GLU A 203 27.98 8.95 5.16
C GLU A 203 26.59 8.70 5.72
N GLY A 204 26.51 7.86 6.75
CA GLY A 204 25.26 7.57 7.40
C GLY A 204 25.40 6.72 8.65
N TYR A 205 24.25 6.38 9.21
CA TYR A 205 24.12 5.54 10.38
C TYR A 205 23.04 4.50 10.18
N ILE A 206 23.29 3.29 10.68
CA ILE A 206 22.26 2.29 10.93
C ILE A 206 22.12 2.19 12.45
N VAL A 207 20.91 2.37 12.97
CA VAL A 207 20.67 2.40 14.41
C VAL A 207 19.53 1.47 14.79
N TYR A 208 19.69 0.80 15.92
CA TYR A 208 18.69 -0.08 16.48
C TYR A 208 18.89 -0.26 17.99
N LYS A 209 17.87 -0.84 18.63
CA LYS A 209 17.89 -1.18 20.06
C LYS A 209 17.64 -2.68 20.23
N LYS A 210 18.44 -3.33 21.05
CA LYS A 210 18.28 -4.74 21.43
C LYS A 210 17.23 -4.91 22.53
N THR A 211 16.76 -6.13 22.74
CA THR A 211 15.71 -6.47 23.72
C THR A 211 16.10 -6.18 25.18
N ASP A 212 17.40 -6.10 25.47
CA ASP A 212 17.98 -5.75 26.78
C ASP A 212 18.14 -4.22 26.97
N GLY A 213 17.71 -3.41 26.00
CA GLY A 213 17.83 -1.95 26.04
C GLY A 213 19.16 -1.39 25.53
N MET A 214 20.09 -2.25 25.11
CA MET A 214 21.35 -1.80 24.50
C MET A 214 21.07 -1.06 23.17
N ASN A 215 21.50 0.19 23.09
CA ASN A 215 21.47 0.97 21.86
C ASN A 215 22.71 0.67 21.04
N VAL A 216 22.54 0.47 19.73
CA VAL A 216 23.63 0.21 18.79
C VAL A 216 23.58 1.23 17.66
N VAL A 217 24.73 1.79 17.33
CA VAL A 217 24.93 2.71 16.21
C VAL A 217 26.07 2.16 15.36
N ILE A 218 25.76 1.89 14.10
CA ILE A 218 26.72 1.47 13.07
C ILE A 218 26.94 2.67 12.15
N ARG A 219 28.17 3.17 12.07
CA ARG A 219 28.54 4.19 11.08
C ARG A 219 28.80 3.51 9.75
N VAL A 220 28.16 4.02 8.69
CA VAL A 220 28.36 3.55 7.32
C VAL A 220 28.91 4.67 6.45
N VAL A 221 29.75 4.32 5.50
CA VAL A 221 30.34 5.25 4.53
C VAL A 221 30.23 4.68 3.12
N LYS A 222 30.06 5.55 2.14
CA LYS A 222 29.97 5.19 0.73
C LYS A 222 31.32 5.45 0.05
N ILE A 223 31.99 4.38 -0.35
CA ILE A 223 33.30 4.43 -1.03
C ILE A 223 33.13 3.83 -2.41
N ALA A 224 33.49 4.58 -3.45
CA ALA A 224 33.39 4.15 -4.85
C ALA A 224 32.00 3.58 -5.23
N GLY A 225 30.93 4.20 -4.74
CA GLY A 225 29.55 3.75 -5.03
C GLY A 225 28.98 2.73 -4.05
N VAL A 226 29.80 2.15 -3.16
CA VAL A 226 29.40 1.03 -2.29
C VAL A 226 29.38 1.45 -0.82
N TRP A 227 28.26 1.20 -0.13
CA TRP A 227 28.16 1.39 1.31
C TRP A 227 28.90 0.30 2.07
N SER A 228 29.64 0.69 3.11
CA SER A 228 30.41 -0.21 3.96
C SER A 228 30.37 0.24 5.41
N ILE A 229 30.48 -0.71 6.33
CA ILE A 229 30.57 -0.44 7.77
C ILE A 229 31.94 0.17 8.07
N MET A 230 31.94 1.34 8.72
CA MET A 230 33.16 1.98 9.21
C MET A 230 33.41 1.69 10.70
N GLY A 231 32.34 1.48 11.46
CA GLY A 231 32.46 1.15 12.87
C GLY A 231 31.11 0.91 13.52
N GLU A 232 31.13 0.22 14.64
CA GLU A 232 29.97 -0.07 15.46
C GLU A 232 30.28 0.33 16.90
N VAL A 233 29.32 1.00 17.54
CA VAL A 233 29.39 1.35 18.96
C VAL A 233 28.07 0.99 19.63
N SER A 234 28.16 0.53 20.88
CA SER A 234 27.00 0.17 21.68
C SER A 234 27.08 0.80 23.07
N LYS A 235 25.94 1.26 23.58
CA LYS A 235 25.81 1.81 24.93
C LYS A 235 24.48 1.40 25.55
N GLN A 236 24.48 1.15 26.85
CA GLN A 236 23.26 0.83 27.57
C GLN A 236 22.31 2.03 27.53
N GLY A 237 21.10 1.81 27.01
CA GLY A 237 20.00 2.77 27.03
C GLY A 237 18.87 2.31 27.95
N VAL A 238 17.70 2.93 27.78
CA VAL A 238 16.49 2.51 28.50
C VAL A 238 15.96 1.21 27.89
N GLN A 239 15.70 0.22 28.74
CA GLN A 239 15.05 -1.02 28.33
C GLN A 239 13.56 -0.78 28.05
N MET A 240 13.11 -1.14 26.86
CA MET A 240 11.71 -0.97 26.44
C MET A 240 10.83 -2.08 27.02
N LYS A 241 9.57 -1.76 27.31
CA LYS A 241 8.56 -2.75 27.70
C LYS A 241 8.14 -3.58 26.47
N PRO A 242 7.89 -4.89 26.61
CA PRO A 242 7.41 -5.74 25.52
C PRO A 242 5.92 -5.52 25.29
N GLU A 243 5.59 -4.58 24.40
CA GLU A 243 4.22 -4.10 24.20
C GLU A 243 3.76 -4.10 22.74
N LEU A 244 4.66 -4.26 21.78
CA LEU A 244 4.32 -4.41 20.37
C LEU A 244 4.01 -5.88 20.08
N LEU A 245 3.09 -6.18 19.17
CA LEU A 245 2.91 -7.56 18.71
C LEU A 245 4.13 -8.00 17.90
N TRP A 246 4.48 -9.29 17.97
CA TRP A 246 5.74 -9.80 17.40
C TRP A 246 5.95 -9.48 15.91
N TYR A 247 4.88 -9.47 15.12
CA TYR A 247 4.94 -9.17 13.69
C TYR A 247 5.06 -7.66 13.40
N MET A 248 4.82 -6.79 14.39
CA MET A 248 4.90 -5.33 14.24
C MET A 248 6.34 -4.80 14.26
N GLN A 249 7.33 -5.63 14.58
CA GLN A 249 8.73 -5.20 14.67
C GLN A 249 9.29 -4.69 13.33
N ALA A 250 8.79 -5.20 12.21
CA ALA A 250 9.29 -4.90 10.87
C ALA A 250 8.52 -3.78 10.16
N LEU A 251 7.47 -3.27 10.82
CA LEU A 251 6.63 -2.18 10.31
C LEU A 251 7.35 -0.85 10.42
#